data_AF-A0A1F6APL8-F1
#
_entry.id   AF-A0A1F6APL8-F1
#
_cell.length_a   1.000
_cell.length_b   1.000
_cell.length_c   1.000
_cell.angle_alpha   90.00
_cell.angle_beta   90.00
_cell.angle_gamma   90.00
#
_symmetry.space_group_name_H-M   'P 1'
#
loop_
_entity.id
_entity.type
_entity.pdbx_description
1 polymer ?
#
loop_
_entity_poly.entity_id
_entity_poly.type
_entity_poly.pdbx_seq_one_letter_code
_entity_poly.pdbx_strand_id
1 'polypeptide(L)'
;MQLIFEDRNRRVVSDEERLTFSGFLSLYLFVIKVRETKNFVIHIDEKEIFSIKPARELQIIYLVTFLQGKDHTLSLEKRQKNSSLTLESFEVFALQPDTTLTLEINSQAEDGDRRPWVTCLLNNLSLRSFTYTLTYSRRKRDSDDVKIIVDNNVQGSLLKTIKYRLWRLIGSFLPLFSPTKTEKETITLNLIQQFHLIEFIADRMPTLYSLSLDFGSIPSTSMRVPTVDNPLWTGDFYDDSEEIILARALFGEGRNTLIPDEARIAIGWVIKNRVKSNRWPNSYREVITQPFQFSAFNVDDENRLYVENPLHTGNAIDQEAWKHAYKIAGQIINGELPDPTQGANHYYDDSIATPDWAKGETPTLSVNYKNALGTDNTIFFYKL
;
A
#
# COMPACT_ATOMS: atom_id res chain seq x y z
N MET A 1 4.22 18.85 -10.19
CA MET A 1 3.73 18.56 -8.80
C MET A 1 4.10 19.69 -7.84
N GLN A 2 3.40 19.89 -6.72
CA GLN A 2 3.67 20.99 -5.76
C GLN A 2 4.11 20.45 -4.39
N LEU A 3 5.27 20.87 -3.88
CA LEU A 3 5.72 20.56 -2.51
C LEU A 3 4.78 21.22 -1.49
N ILE A 4 4.30 20.45 -0.51
CA ILE A 4 3.40 20.95 0.55
C ILE A 4 3.97 20.78 1.95
N PHE A 5 4.88 19.82 2.12
CA PHE A 5 5.54 19.56 3.39
C PHE A 5 6.94 19.07 3.11
N GLU A 6 7.89 19.52 3.92
CA GLU A 6 9.27 19.08 3.86
C GLU A 6 9.85 19.07 5.27
N ASP A 7 10.43 17.93 5.65
CA ASP A 7 11.27 17.79 6.83
C ASP A 7 12.69 17.46 6.37
N ARG A 8 13.65 18.33 6.70
CA ARG A 8 15.09 18.13 6.44
C ARG A 8 15.88 17.78 7.70
N ASN A 9 15.18 17.46 8.80
CA ASN A 9 15.86 17.06 10.02
C ASN A 9 16.50 15.70 9.81
N ARG A 10 17.84 15.70 9.73
CA ARG A 10 18.62 14.49 9.59
C ARG A 10 18.54 13.66 10.88
N ARG A 11 18.02 12.44 10.79
CA ARG A 11 17.86 11.54 11.94
C ARG A 11 18.66 10.26 11.72
N VAL A 12 19.52 9.91 12.68
CA VAL A 12 20.16 8.60 12.71
C VAL A 12 19.15 7.61 13.27
N VAL A 13 18.75 6.63 12.47
CA VAL A 13 17.84 5.58 12.91
C VAL A 13 18.59 4.69 13.90
N SER A 14 18.01 4.40 15.07
CA SER A 14 18.63 3.55 16.10
C SER A 14 18.41 2.07 15.78
N ASP A 15 17.18 1.60 15.91
CA ASP A 15 16.68 0.28 15.50
C ASP A 15 15.52 0.42 14.50
N GLU A 16 14.56 1.28 14.82
CA GLU A 16 13.40 1.62 13.97
C GLU A 16 13.10 3.12 14.05
N GLU A 17 12.70 3.72 12.93
CA GLU A 17 12.10 5.06 12.88
C GLU A 17 10.71 4.92 12.26
N ARG A 18 9.67 5.47 12.93
CA ARG A 18 8.29 5.47 12.43
C ARG A 18 7.83 6.90 12.13
N LEU A 19 7.27 7.09 10.95
CA LEU A 19 6.58 8.31 10.53
C LEU A 19 5.10 7.98 10.31
N THR A 20 4.21 8.70 10.97
CA THR A 20 2.76 8.59 10.78
C THR A 20 2.25 9.79 10.01
N PHE A 21 1.47 9.54 8.97
CA PHE A 21 0.86 10.55 8.12
C PHE A 21 -0.64 10.47 8.30
N SER A 22 -1.26 11.45 8.95
CA SER A 22 -2.70 11.42 9.18
C SER A 22 -3.49 12.07 8.05
N GLY A 23 -4.51 11.34 7.59
CA GLY A 23 -5.73 11.80 6.95
C GLY A 23 -5.63 12.99 6.02
N PHE A 24 -5.13 12.77 4.81
CA PHE A 24 -5.44 13.69 3.73
C PHE A 24 -6.56 13.14 2.84
N LEU A 25 -7.66 13.90 2.73
CA LEU A 25 -8.79 13.63 1.82
C LEU A 25 -8.41 13.76 0.32
N SER A 26 -7.15 14.06 0.01
CA SER A 26 -6.63 14.33 -1.33
C SER A 26 -5.44 13.40 -1.65
N LEU A 27 -4.96 13.45 -2.89
CA LEU A 27 -3.86 12.60 -3.35
C LEU A 27 -2.51 13.25 -3.12
N TYR A 28 -1.60 12.51 -2.50
CA TYR A 28 -0.24 12.98 -2.25
C TYR A 28 0.78 11.98 -2.72
N LEU A 29 1.83 12.51 -3.33
CA LEU A 29 3.04 11.77 -3.64
C LEU A 29 4.04 12.03 -2.53
N PHE A 30 4.52 10.96 -1.94
CA PHE A 30 5.51 11.00 -0.88
C PHE A 30 6.88 10.68 -1.46
N VAL A 31 7.87 11.53 -1.16
CA VAL A 31 9.26 11.35 -1.57
C VAL A 31 10.10 11.28 -0.29
N ILE A 32 10.67 10.12 -0.04
CA ILE A 32 11.41 9.85 1.18
C ILE A 32 12.86 9.66 0.79
N LYS A 33 13.75 10.51 1.30
CA LYS A 33 15.18 10.45 1.01
C LYS A 33 15.93 9.86 2.19
N VAL A 34 16.52 8.70 1.95
CA VAL A 34 17.32 7.96 2.91
C VAL A 34 18.76 7.92 2.42
N ARG A 35 19.73 8.12 3.32
CA ARG A 35 21.14 7.86 3.08
C ARG A 35 21.58 6.71 3.97
N GLU A 36 22.27 5.76 3.36
CA GLU A 36 22.52 4.48 3.99
C GLU A 36 23.93 3.96 3.71
N THR A 37 24.42 3.10 4.60
CA THR A 37 25.60 2.27 4.34
C THR A 37 25.33 0.76 4.39
N LYS A 38 24.32 0.24 5.12
CA LYS A 38 24.09 -1.22 5.31
C LYS A 38 22.67 -1.64 5.74
N ASN A 39 22.08 -2.61 5.01
CA ASN A 39 20.95 -3.49 5.37
C ASN A 39 19.80 -2.88 6.22
N PHE A 40 18.73 -2.48 5.55
CA PHE A 40 17.48 -2.00 6.15
C PHE A 40 16.25 -2.45 5.36
N VAL A 41 15.09 -2.27 5.99
CA VAL A 41 13.78 -2.51 5.39
C VAL A 41 12.91 -1.27 5.52
N ILE A 42 12.11 -1.04 4.49
CA ILE A 42 11.07 -0.02 4.49
C ILE A 42 9.72 -0.72 4.53
N HIS A 43 8.91 -0.39 5.53
CA HIS A 43 7.52 -0.79 5.61
C HIS A 43 6.60 0.41 5.36
N ILE A 44 5.48 0.14 4.69
CA ILE A 44 4.34 1.05 4.61
C ILE A 44 3.13 0.27 5.10
N ASP A 45 2.44 0.79 6.11
CA ASP A 45 1.29 0.14 6.76
C ASP A 45 1.60 -1.31 7.15
N GLU A 46 2.75 -1.50 7.80
CA GLU A 46 3.29 -2.80 8.25
C GLU A 46 3.73 -3.75 7.12
N LYS A 47 3.36 -3.47 5.86
CA LYS A 47 3.80 -4.24 4.69
C LYS A 47 5.23 -3.87 4.31
N GLU A 48 6.11 -4.86 4.25
CA GLU A 48 7.45 -4.71 3.67
C GLU A 48 7.33 -4.33 2.19
N ILE A 49 7.82 -3.14 1.83
CA ILE A 49 7.82 -2.63 0.46
C ILE A 49 9.18 -2.89 -0.20
N PHE A 50 10.26 -2.83 0.58
CA PHE A 50 11.59 -2.97 0.06
C PHE A 50 12.59 -3.40 1.13
N SER A 51 13.44 -4.37 0.79
CA SER A 51 14.62 -4.74 1.57
C SER A 51 15.88 -4.60 0.72
N ILE A 52 16.87 -3.89 1.26
CA ILE A 52 18.21 -3.81 0.66
C ILE A 52 19.14 -4.85 1.28
N LYS A 53 19.84 -5.57 0.40
CA LYS A 53 20.92 -6.46 0.82
C LYS A 53 22.13 -5.63 1.27
N PRO A 54 22.96 -6.12 2.20
CA PRO A 54 24.12 -5.37 2.69
C PRO A 54 25.02 -4.85 1.56
N ALA A 55 25.07 -3.54 1.38
CA ALA A 55 26.10 -2.87 0.58
C ALA A 55 27.31 -2.55 1.48
N ARG A 56 28.49 -2.38 0.90
CA ARG A 56 29.68 -1.90 1.65
C ARG A 56 29.84 -0.39 1.58
N GLU A 57 29.13 0.25 0.64
CA GLU A 57 29.39 1.61 0.20
C GLU A 57 28.13 2.44 0.26
N LEU A 58 28.31 3.74 0.40
CA LEU A 58 27.24 4.67 0.73
C LEU A 58 26.34 4.92 -0.48
N GLN A 59 25.03 4.83 -0.26
CA GLN A 59 24.02 4.98 -1.29
C GLN A 59 22.92 5.95 -0.85
N ILE A 60 22.40 6.73 -1.80
CA ILE A 60 21.21 7.57 -1.60
C ILE A 60 20.01 6.85 -2.21
N ILE A 61 18.95 6.74 -1.43
CA ILE A 61 17.73 6.05 -1.81
C ILE A 61 16.59 7.05 -1.74
N TYR A 62 15.88 7.18 -2.86
CA TYR A 62 14.62 7.89 -2.94
C TYR A 62 13.51 6.86 -3.01
N LEU A 63 12.62 6.83 -2.02
CA LEU A 63 11.35 6.11 -2.12
C LEU A 63 10.28 7.11 -2.55
N VAL A 64 9.73 6.89 -3.73
CA VAL A 64 8.61 7.64 -4.28
C VAL A 64 7.39 6.74 -4.20
N THR A 65 6.44 7.09 -3.35
CA THR A 65 5.25 6.26 -3.10
C THR A 65 3.99 7.11 -3.15
N PHE A 66 2.95 6.53 -3.74
CA PHE A 66 1.61 7.09 -3.70
C PHE A 66 0.89 6.58 -2.46
N LEU A 67 0.40 7.48 -1.60
CA LEU A 67 -0.42 7.13 -0.44
C LEU A 67 -1.71 7.93 -0.50
N GLN A 68 -2.83 7.30 -0.16
CA GLN A 68 -4.14 7.89 -0.32
C GLN A 68 -5.07 7.53 0.84
N GLY A 69 -5.82 8.54 1.27
CA GLY A 69 -7.16 8.32 1.80
C GLY A 69 -7.23 7.87 3.24
N LYS A 70 -6.11 7.56 3.91
CA LYS A 70 -6.08 7.13 5.30
C LYS A 70 -4.83 7.58 6.03
N ASP A 71 -4.79 7.26 7.32
CA ASP A 71 -3.58 7.33 8.10
C ASP A 71 -2.61 6.25 7.62
N HIS A 72 -1.40 6.65 7.27
CA HIS A 72 -0.35 5.74 6.84
C HIS A 72 0.81 5.75 7.82
N THR A 73 1.43 4.59 8.02
CA THR A 73 2.68 4.48 8.78
C THR A 73 3.80 4.03 7.88
N LEU A 74 4.84 4.85 7.76
CA LEU A 74 6.12 4.44 7.19
C LEU A 74 7.07 4.06 8.33
N SER A 75 7.66 2.87 8.26
CA SER A 75 8.76 2.51 9.16
C SER A 75 10.05 2.17 8.41
N LEU A 76 11.16 2.58 8.99
CA LEU A 76 12.52 2.29 8.54
C LEU A 76 13.19 1.44 9.62
N GLU A 77 13.42 0.17 9.33
CA GLU A 77 13.96 -0.80 10.30
C GLU A 77 15.37 -1.26 9.91
N LYS A 78 16.30 -1.27 10.87
CA LYS A 78 17.62 -1.88 10.67
C LYS A 78 17.56 -3.39 10.84
N ARG A 79 18.08 -4.12 9.86
CA ARG A 79 18.23 -5.58 9.95
C ARG A 79 19.48 -6.03 10.73
N GLN A 80 20.42 -5.13 11.02
CA GLN A 80 21.69 -5.45 11.68
C GLN A 80 22.12 -4.37 12.67
N LYS A 81 22.51 -4.75 13.88
CA LYS A 81 22.96 -3.81 14.93
C LYS A 81 24.14 -2.91 14.53
N ASN A 82 24.98 -3.35 13.59
CA ASN A 82 26.19 -2.62 13.18
C ASN A 82 25.99 -1.79 11.90
N SER A 83 24.75 -1.62 11.41
CA SER A 83 24.49 -0.75 10.27
C SER A 83 24.24 0.71 10.64
N SER A 84 24.60 1.63 9.74
CA SER A 84 24.18 3.02 9.82
C SER A 84 23.12 3.32 8.77
N LEU A 85 22.01 3.86 9.25
CA LEU A 85 20.85 4.27 8.48
C LEU A 85 20.51 5.69 8.91
N THR A 86 20.43 6.61 7.96
CA THR A 86 20.09 8.01 8.21
C THR A 86 18.92 8.43 7.33
N LEU A 87 17.82 8.84 7.95
CA LEU A 87 16.79 9.60 7.26
C LEU A 87 17.33 11.02 7.01
N GLU A 88 17.49 11.42 5.75
CA GLU A 88 18.03 12.75 5.41
C GLU A 88 16.94 13.79 5.27
N SER A 89 15.91 13.46 4.50
CA SER A 89 14.76 14.32 4.32
C SER A 89 13.53 13.50 3.95
N PHE A 90 12.40 14.13 4.17
CA PHE A 90 11.10 13.61 3.83
C PHE A 90 10.28 14.75 3.23
N GLU A 91 9.77 14.55 2.03
CA GLU A 91 9.05 15.54 1.25
C GLU A 91 7.68 14.97 0.85
N VAL A 92 6.65 15.80 0.98
CA VAL A 92 5.29 15.47 0.52
C VAL A 92 4.92 16.47 -0.56
N PHE A 93 4.44 15.92 -1.67
CA PHE A 93 3.99 16.67 -2.83
C PHE A 93 2.48 16.47 -3.02
N ALA A 94 1.73 17.56 -3.13
CA ALA A 94 0.39 17.51 -3.69
C ALA A 94 0.48 17.17 -5.18
N LEU A 95 -0.31 16.18 -5.58
CA LEU A 95 -0.45 15.82 -6.98
C LEU A 95 -1.33 16.86 -7.66
N GLN A 96 -0.72 17.61 -8.57
CA GLN A 96 -1.39 18.47 -9.53
C GLN A 96 -1.52 17.70 -10.87
N PRO A 97 -2.26 18.20 -11.89
CA PRO A 97 -2.41 17.49 -13.18
C PRO A 97 -1.10 17.13 -13.90
N ASP A 98 0.01 17.73 -13.48
CA ASP A 98 1.36 17.40 -13.93
C ASP A 98 1.80 16.02 -13.44
N THR A 99 2.14 15.15 -14.41
CA THR A 99 2.58 13.77 -14.19
C THR A 99 4.08 13.65 -13.91
N THR A 100 4.78 14.78 -13.74
CA THR A 100 6.23 14.82 -13.60
C THR A 100 6.66 15.19 -12.18
N LEU A 101 7.57 14.41 -11.61
CA LEU A 101 8.30 14.73 -10.38
C LEU A 101 9.76 15.00 -10.73
N THR A 102 10.31 16.15 -10.34
CA THR A 102 11.75 16.42 -10.47
C THR A 102 12.41 16.39 -9.11
N LEU A 103 13.40 15.51 -8.96
CA LEU A 103 14.23 15.36 -7.78
C LEU A 103 15.55 16.12 -7.99
N GLU A 104 15.85 17.05 -7.11
CA GLU A 104 17.15 17.72 -7.02
C GLU A 104 18.11 16.85 -6.18
N ILE A 105 18.96 16.09 -6.87
CA ILE A 105 19.83 15.07 -6.25
C ILE A 105 21.12 15.72 -5.74
N ASN A 106 21.79 16.50 -6.59
CA ASN A 106 23.05 17.21 -6.31
C ASN A 106 24.07 16.37 -5.53
N SER A 107 24.29 15.12 -5.97
CA SER A 107 25.18 14.16 -5.32
C SER A 107 26.38 13.89 -6.22
N GLN A 108 27.58 13.83 -5.65
CA GLN A 108 28.77 13.26 -6.30
C GLN A 108 29.03 11.88 -5.69
N ALA A 109 29.31 10.90 -6.55
CA ALA A 109 29.66 9.57 -6.09
C ALA A 109 31.05 9.57 -5.41
N GLU A 110 31.22 8.80 -4.33
CA GLU A 110 32.53 8.64 -3.66
C GLU A 110 33.57 8.03 -4.60
N ASP A 111 34.87 8.08 -4.33
CA ASP A 111 35.81 7.39 -5.23
C ASP A 111 35.73 5.86 -5.05
N GLY A 112 35.51 5.09 -6.13
CA GLY A 112 35.38 3.64 -6.06
C GLY A 112 35.04 2.99 -7.40
N ASP A 113 34.91 1.65 -7.43
CA ASP A 113 34.63 0.86 -8.64
C ASP A 113 33.22 0.24 -8.57
N ARG A 114 32.43 0.39 -9.64
CA ARG A 114 31.15 -0.31 -9.90
C ARG A 114 30.21 -0.46 -8.70
N ARG A 115 29.86 0.65 -8.06
CA ARG A 115 29.05 0.62 -6.85
C ARG A 115 27.68 1.27 -7.01
N PRO A 116 26.67 0.82 -6.24
CA PRO A 116 25.43 1.57 -6.08
C PRO A 116 25.70 2.98 -5.60
N TRP A 117 25.04 3.96 -6.20
CA TRP A 117 25.23 5.36 -5.85
C TRP A 117 23.91 6.06 -5.55
N VAL A 118 22.98 6.05 -6.51
CA VAL A 118 21.63 6.60 -6.33
C VAL A 118 20.61 5.59 -6.80
N THR A 119 19.62 5.32 -5.97
CA THR A 119 18.51 4.43 -6.31
C THR A 119 17.18 5.14 -6.08
N CYS A 120 16.27 4.99 -7.03
CA CYS A 120 14.91 5.47 -6.94
C CYS A 120 13.96 4.27 -6.97
N LEU A 121 13.17 4.13 -5.90
CA LEU A 121 12.14 3.13 -5.70
C LEU A 121 10.80 3.79 -6.02
N LEU A 122 10.09 3.27 -7.01
CA LEU A 122 8.74 3.72 -7.34
C LEU A 122 7.76 2.67 -6.84
N ASN A 123 6.98 3.00 -5.82
CA ASN A 123 6.00 2.07 -5.26
C ASN A 123 4.61 2.37 -5.81
N ASN A 124 4.05 1.40 -6.55
CA ASN A 124 2.71 1.47 -7.15
C ASN A 124 2.54 2.68 -8.11
N LEU A 125 3.53 2.92 -8.95
CA LEU A 125 3.57 4.04 -9.90
C LEU A 125 3.89 3.53 -11.30
N SER A 126 3.27 4.10 -12.34
CA SER A 126 3.69 3.88 -13.72
C SER A 126 4.92 4.74 -14.04
N LEU A 127 5.71 4.36 -15.05
CA LEU A 127 6.86 5.17 -15.50
C LEU A 127 6.92 5.23 -17.02
N ARG A 128 6.46 6.35 -17.60
CA ARG A 128 6.55 6.59 -19.04
C ARG A 128 7.99 6.83 -19.46
N SER A 129 8.67 7.73 -18.77
CA SER A 129 10.07 8.05 -19.01
C SER A 129 10.73 8.64 -17.77
N PHE A 130 12.06 8.71 -17.77
CA PHE A 130 12.78 9.58 -16.85
C PHE A 130 13.87 10.34 -17.58
N THR A 131 14.20 11.52 -17.07
CA THR A 131 15.27 12.37 -17.57
C THR A 131 16.28 12.61 -16.46
N TYR A 132 17.55 12.36 -16.71
CA TYR A 132 18.61 12.63 -15.74
C TYR A 132 19.53 13.75 -16.25
N THR A 133 20.11 14.51 -15.33
CA THR A 133 21.19 15.47 -15.63
C THR A 133 22.43 15.09 -14.84
N LEU A 134 23.52 14.70 -15.50
CA LEU A 134 24.71 14.12 -14.86
C LEU A 134 26.01 14.62 -15.50
N THR A 135 27.05 14.87 -14.71
CA THR A 135 28.43 15.09 -15.18
C THR A 135 29.31 13.86 -14.97
N TYR A 136 30.09 13.52 -15.98
CA TYR A 136 31.12 12.47 -15.94
C TYR A 136 32.39 12.95 -16.66
N SER A 137 33.55 12.45 -16.23
CA SER A 137 34.85 12.87 -16.76
C SER A 137 35.77 11.72 -17.14
N ARG A 138 36.51 11.92 -18.22
CA ARG A 138 37.76 11.22 -18.51
C ARG A 138 38.80 11.57 -17.46
N ARG A 139 39.47 10.55 -16.94
CA ARG A 139 40.60 10.71 -16.02
C ARG A 139 41.77 9.84 -16.46
N LYS A 140 42.93 10.07 -15.84
CA LYS A 140 44.13 9.28 -16.10
C LYS A 140 43.94 7.88 -15.50
N ARG A 141 44.10 6.84 -16.33
CA ARG A 141 43.92 5.40 -16.01
C ARG A 141 42.47 4.96 -15.83
N ASP A 142 41.68 5.67 -15.04
CA ASP A 142 40.36 5.21 -14.62
C ASP A 142 39.34 6.34 -14.58
N SER A 143 38.37 6.31 -15.51
CA SER A 143 37.46 7.43 -15.82
C SER A 143 36.10 7.24 -15.16
N ASP A 144 35.31 8.32 -15.07
CA ASP A 144 33.94 8.20 -14.56
C ASP A 144 33.07 7.46 -15.57
N ASP A 145 32.49 6.33 -15.16
CA ASP A 145 31.53 5.55 -15.94
C ASP A 145 30.22 5.40 -15.14
N VAL A 146 29.08 5.36 -15.83
CA VAL A 146 27.76 5.25 -15.20
C VAL A 146 26.96 4.16 -15.88
N LYS A 147 26.50 3.19 -15.09
CA LYS A 147 25.55 2.16 -15.51
C LYS A 147 24.20 2.50 -14.91
N ILE A 148 23.16 2.42 -15.75
CA ILE A 148 21.77 2.64 -15.34
C ILE A 148 21.03 1.32 -15.48
N ILE A 149 20.32 0.91 -14.44
CA ILE A 149 19.51 -0.32 -14.41
C ILE A 149 18.07 0.08 -14.10
N VAL A 150 17.11 -0.45 -14.84
CA VAL A 150 15.69 -0.30 -14.55
C VAL A 150 15.06 -1.68 -14.50
N ASP A 151 14.50 -2.07 -13.36
CA ASP A 151 13.90 -3.39 -13.13
C ASP A 151 14.78 -4.55 -13.58
N ASN A 152 16.05 -4.55 -13.14
CA ASN A 152 17.10 -5.49 -13.56
C ASN A 152 17.52 -5.40 -15.05
N ASN A 153 16.90 -4.55 -15.85
CA ASN A 153 17.25 -4.33 -17.26
C ASN A 153 18.25 -3.19 -17.39
N VAL A 154 19.43 -3.51 -17.92
CA VAL A 154 20.50 -2.53 -18.11
C VAL A 154 20.17 -1.58 -19.27
N GLN A 155 20.12 -0.29 -18.98
CA GLN A 155 19.93 0.79 -19.94
C GLN A 155 21.28 1.19 -20.54
N GLY A 156 21.92 0.24 -21.22
CA GLY A 156 23.29 0.38 -21.74
C GLY A 156 23.42 1.39 -22.89
N SER A 157 24.66 1.62 -23.30
CA SER A 157 24.98 2.40 -24.50
C SER A 157 24.37 1.78 -25.76
N LEU A 158 23.95 2.63 -26.71
CA LEU A 158 23.58 2.20 -28.07
C LEU A 158 24.77 1.60 -28.84
N LEU A 159 26.00 1.82 -28.37
CA LEU A 159 27.23 1.29 -28.96
C LEU A 159 27.40 -0.19 -28.59
N LYS A 160 27.12 -1.08 -29.56
CA LYS A 160 27.10 -2.55 -29.42
C LYS A 160 28.49 -3.21 -29.29
N THR A 161 29.40 -2.68 -28.49
CA THR A 161 30.67 -3.38 -28.17
C THR A 161 30.53 -4.13 -26.85
N ILE A 162 30.88 -5.42 -26.85
CA ILE A 162 30.68 -6.35 -25.71
C ILE A 162 31.28 -5.80 -24.41
N LYS A 163 32.41 -5.10 -24.51
CA LYS A 163 33.14 -4.51 -23.37
C LYS A 163 32.37 -3.39 -22.67
N TYR A 164 31.53 -2.64 -23.38
CA TYR A 164 30.92 -1.41 -22.86
C TYR A 164 29.38 -1.40 -22.88
N ARG A 165 28.75 -2.47 -23.37
CA ARG A 165 27.30 -2.60 -23.46
C ARG A 165 26.56 -2.45 -22.12
N LEU A 166 27.26 -2.59 -20.99
CA LEU A 166 26.68 -2.48 -19.66
C LEU A 166 26.71 -1.05 -19.10
N TRP A 167 27.44 -0.14 -19.75
CA TRP A 167 27.63 1.23 -19.31
C TRP A 167 26.82 2.17 -20.21
N ARG A 168 26.13 3.14 -19.62
CA ARG A 168 25.38 4.16 -20.34
C ARG A 168 26.28 5.32 -20.71
N LEU A 169 27.06 5.80 -19.74
CA LEU A 169 28.02 6.89 -19.88
C LEU A 169 29.42 6.36 -19.61
N ILE A 170 30.36 6.71 -20.48
CA ILE A 170 31.72 6.15 -20.46
C ILE A 170 32.72 7.29 -20.59
N GLY A 171 33.37 7.67 -19.49
CA GLY A 171 34.27 8.82 -19.44
C GLY A 171 35.49 8.63 -20.33
N SER A 172 35.97 7.39 -20.49
CA SER A 172 37.14 7.10 -21.33
C SER A 172 36.95 7.44 -22.82
N PHE A 173 35.70 7.57 -23.29
CA PHE A 173 35.37 7.99 -24.65
C PHE A 173 35.37 9.51 -24.84
N LEU A 174 35.44 10.29 -23.77
CA LEU A 174 35.51 11.75 -23.88
C LEU A 174 36.86 12.19 -24.46
N PRO A 175 36.89 13.28 -25.26
CA PRO A 175 38.12 13.83 -25.80
C PRO A 175 39.10 14.26 -24.72
N LEU A 176 40.41 14.13 -24.98
CA LEU A 176 41.45 14.58 -24.02
C LEU A 176 41.37 16.09 -23.72
N PHE A 177 40.99 16.90 -24.71
CA PHE A 177 40.88 18.36 -24.58
C PHE A 177 39.50 18.84 -24.09
N SER A 178 38.55 17.92 -23.94
CA SER A 178 37.23 18.18 -23.36
C SER A 178 36.86 16.99 -22.48
N PRO A 179 37.62 16.77 -21.39
CA PRO A 179 37.57 15.54 -20.62
C PRO A 179 36.33 15.44 -19.74
N THR A 180 35.45 16.44 -19.70
CA THR A 180 34.26 16.44 -18.84
C THR A 180 33.05 16.78 -19.69
N LYS A 181 31.96 16.04 -19.50
CA LYS A 181 30.68 16.28 -20.16
C LYS A 181 29.54 16.25 -19.15
N THR A 182 28.62 17.21 -19.27
CA THR A 182 27.32 17.15 -18.62
C THR A 182 26.31 16.64 -19.64
N GLU A 183 25.68 15.50 -19.34
CA GLU A 183 24.63 14.89 -20.14
C GLU A 183 23.27 15.22 -19.53
N LYS A 184 22.31 15.59 -20.38
CA LYS A 184 20.88 15.57 -20.05
C LYS A 184 20.19 14.65 -21.04
N GLU A 185 19.72 13.51 -20.56
CA GLU A 185 19.15 12.48 -21.43
C GLU A 185 17.85 11.93 -20.86
N THR A 186 16.90 11.66 -21.76
CA THR A 186 15.62 11.02 -21.46
C THR A 186 15.63 9.56 -21.90
N ILE A 187 15.21 8.67 -21.01
CA ILE A 187 15.00 7.24 -21.29
C ILE A 187 13.50 6.96 -21.22
N THR A 188 12.92 6.53 -22.34
CA THR A 188 11.50 6.17 -22.45
C THR A 188 11.31 4.66 -22.29
N LEU A 189 10.36 4.26 -21.46
CA LEU A 189 10.16 2.86 -21.04
C LEU A 189 8.70 2.40 -21.15
N ASN A 190 7.73 3.29 -20.87
CA ASN A 190 6.28 2.98 -20.83
C ASN A 190 5.94 1.81 -19.88
N LEU A 191 6.46 1.83 -18.66
CA LEU A 191 6.18 0.83 -17.63
C LEU A 191 4.79 1.06 -17.01
N ILE A 192 4.06 -0.03 -16.80
CA ILE A 192 2.73 -0.05 -16.17
C ILE A 192 2.81 0.30 -14.67
N GLN A 193 1.68 0.57 -14.02
CA GLN A 193 1.66 0.87 -12.59
C GLN A 193 1.99 -0.36 -11.74
N GLN A 194 3.17 -0.40 -11.12
CA GLN A 194 3.59 -1.42 -10.15
C GLN A 194 4.81 -0.92 -9.34
N PHE A 195 5.56 -1.83 -8.73
CA PHE A 195 6.87 -1.51 -8.15
C PHE A 195 7.95 -1.44 -9.25
N HIS A 196 8.73 -0.36 -9.26
CA HIS A 196 9.88 -0.20 -10.14
C HIS A 196 11.13 0.27 -9.40
N LEU A 197 12.29 -0.13 -9.92
CA LEU A 197 13.60 0.19 -9.38
C LEU A 197 14.45 0.84 -10.47
N ILE A 198 14.95 2.06 -10.22
CA ILE A 198 15.95 2.74 -11.06
C ILE A 198 17.24 2.83 -10.27
N GLU A 199 18.33 2.26 -10.77
CA GLU A 199 19.63 2.25 -10.11
C GLU A 199 20.69 2.93 -10.98
N PHE A 200 21.41 3.87 -10.37
CA PHE A 200 22.63 4.45 -10.91
C PHE A 200 23.82 3.80 -10.21
N ILE A 201 24.60 3.05 -10.99
CA ILE A 201 25.85 2.41 -10.56
C ILE A 201 27.01 3.27 -11.08
N ALA A 202 27.86 3.75 -10.18
CA ALA A 202 28.98 4.62 -10.51
C ALA A 202 30.30 3.86 -10.53
N ASP A 203 31.16 4.23 -11.47
CA ASP A 203 32.60 4.02 -11.42
C ASP A 203 33.28 5.39 -11.28
N ARG A 204 34.29 5.49 -10.42
CA ARG A 204 34.94 6.76 -10.01
C ARG A 204 33.93 7.77 -9.47
N MET A 205 34.00 9.06 -9.83
CA MET A 205 33.26 10.13 -9.14
C MET A 205 32.37 10.98 -10.06
N PRO A 206 31.40 10.38 -10.78
CA PRO A 206 30.38 11.14 -11.51
C PRO A 206 29.50 11.95 -10.54
N THR A 207 28.78 12.95 -11.07
CA THR A 207 27.90 13.83 -10.28
C THR A 207 26.50 13.90 -10.90
N LEU A 208 25.48 13.47 -10.16
CA LEU A 208 24.08 13.46 -10.58
C LEU A 208 23.39 14.67 -9.97
N TYR A 209 22.93 15.60 -10.81
CA TYR A 209 22.29 16.84 -10.38
C TYR A 209 20.80 16.65 -10.19
N SER A 210 20.11 16.07 -11.18
CA SER A 210 18.66 15.94 -11.13
C SER A 210 18.15 14.67 -11.82
N LEU A 211 16.98 14.23 -11.37
CA LEU A 211 16.21 13.13 -11.93
C LEU A 211 14.74 13.55 -12.04
N SER A 212 14.25 13.76 -13.26
CA SER A 212 12.85 14.02 -13.56
C SER A 212 12.16 12.72 -13.96
N LEU A 213 11.17 12.29 -13.19
CA LEU A 213 10.35 11.11 -13.40
C LEU A 213 9.04 11.53 -14.05
N ASP A 214 8.74 10.99 -15.22
CA ASP A 214 7.47 11.21 -15.90
C ASP A 214 6.63 9.94 -15.81
N PHE A 215 5.60 10.00 -14.95
CA PHE A 215 4.74 8.86 -14.69
C PHE A 215 3.78 8.58 -15.84
N GLY A 216 3.61 9.52 -16.79
CA GLY A 216 2.70 9.44 -17.94
C GLY A 216 1.21 9.53 -17.60
N SER A 217 0.84 9.01 -16.44
CA SER A 217 -0.45 9.13 -15.78
C SER A 217 -0.21 9.29 -14.29
N ILE A 218 -1.03 10.11 -13.64
CA ILE A 218 -1.18 10.03 -12.18
C ILE A 218 -1.90 8.69 -11.92
N PRO A 219 -1.51 7.91 -10.89
CA PRO A 219 -2.31 6.77 -10.46
C PRO A 219 -3.77 7.17 -10.38
N SER A 220 -4.62 6.55 -11.19
CA SER A 220 -6.02 6.92 -11.25
C SER A 220 -6.66 6.59 -9.91
N THR A 221 -7.25 7.60 -9.26
CA THR A 221 -8.19 7.44 -8.14
C THR A 221 -9.52 6.82 -8.53
N SER A 222 -9.61 6.13 -9.67
CA SER A 222 -10.58 5.05 -9.68
C SER A 222 -10.05 3.98 -8.71
N MET A 223 -10.18 4.25 -7.40
CA MET A 223 -10.80 3.26 -6.53
C MET A 223 -11.90 2.71 -7.40
N ARG A 224 -11.73 1.48 -7.84
CA ARG A 224 -12.87 0.73 -8.33
C ARG A 224 -13.74 0.64 -7.10
N VAL A 225 -14.62 1.64 -6.89
CA VAL A 225 -15.55 1.67 -5.77
C VAL A 225 -16.39 0.43 -5.98
N PRO A 226 -16.23 -0.60 -5.14
CA PRO A 226 -16.90 -1.85 -5.41
C PRO A 226 -18.40 -1.56 -5.38
N THR A 227 -19.10 -2.05 -6.38
CA THR A 227 -20.56 -1.93 -6.47
C THR A 227 -21.17 -3.30 -6.26
N VAL A 228 -22.48 -3.36 -6.04
CA VAL A 228 -23.19 -4.64 -5.99
C VAL A 228 -22.96 -5.47 -7.26
N ASP A 229 -22.81 -4.83 -8.42
CA ASP A 229 -22.55 -5.51 -9.70
C ASP A 229 -21.06 -5.80 -9.95
N ASN A 230 -20.17 -5.10 -9.26
CA ASN A 230 -18.72 -5.25 -9.40
C ASN A 230 -18.04 -5.23 -8.03
N PRO A 231 -18.19 -6.27 -7.18
CA PRO A 231 -17.81 -6.24 -5.77
C PRO A 231 -16.43 -6.83 -5.48
N LEU A 232 -15.64 -7.26 -6.48
CA LEU A 232 -14.28 -7.74 -6.23
C LEU A 232 -13.48 -6.74 -5.38
N TRP A 233 -12.83 -7.24 -4.34
CA TRP A 233 -11.98 -6.52 -3.41
C TRP A 233 -10.63 -6.15 -4.05
N THR A 234 -10.06 -5.02 -3.64
CA THR A 234 -8.80 -4.51 -4.21
C THR A 234 -7.64 -4.41 -3.20
N GLY A 235 -7.85 -4.73 -1.91
CA GLY A 235 -6.71 -4.83 -0.98
C GLY A 235 -6.99 -4.74 0.52
N ASP A 236 -7.71 -3.75 1.03
CA ASP A 236 -7.93 -3.61 2.49
C ASP A 236 -9.36 -3.19 2.83
N PHE A 237 -10.26 -3.29 1.85
CA PHE A 237 -11.65 -2.82 1.91
C PHE A 237 -11.76 -1.31 2.15
N TYR A 238 -10.69 -0.54 1.97
CA TYR A 238 -10.74 0.91 2.11
C TYR A 238 -11.55 1.58 1.00
N ASP A 239 -11.66 0.91 -0.14
CA ASP A 239 -12.42 1.31 -1.32
C ASP A 239 -13.92 1.01 -1.23
N ASP A 240 -14.36 0.20 -0.27
CA ASP A 240 -15.77 -0.08 -0.03
C ASP A 240 -16.49 1.13 0.55
N SER A 241 -17.72 1.40 0.07
CA SER A 241 -18.64 2.25 0.81
C SER A 241 -19.09 1.55 2.10
N GLU A 242 -19.59 2.31 3.08
CA GLU A 242 -20.15 1.75 4.32
C GLU A 242 -21.24 0.69 4.02
N GLU A 243 -22.00 0.88 2.94
CA GLU A 243 -23.02 -0.07 2.47
C GLU A 243 -22.42 -1.37 1.95
N ILE A 244 -21.35 -1.29 1.16
CA ILE A 244 -20.70 -2.48 0.59
C ILE A 244 -19.98 -3.27 1.67
N ILE A 245 -19.24 -2.62 2.57
CA ILE A 245 -18.52 -3.35 3.63
C ILE A 245 -19.50 -4.01 4.60
N LEU A 246 -20.62 -3.34 4.92
CA LEU A 246 -21.70 -3.96 5.69
C LEU A 246 -22.35 -5.12 4.92
N ALA A 247 -22.59 -4.97 3.62
CA ALA A 247 -23.13 -6.04 2.79
C ALA A 247 -22.22 -7.27 2.80
N ARG A 248 -20.89 -7.10 2.73
CA ARG A 248 -19.93 -8.20 2.80
C ARG A 248 -20.00 -8.93 4.13
N ALA A 249 -20.13 -8.20 5.24
CA ALA A 249 -20.31 -8.79 6.56
C ALA A 249 -21.60 -9.60 6.65
N LEU A 250 -22.73 -9.02 6.23
CA LEU A 250 -24.03 -9.70 6.24
C LEU A 250 -24.06 -10.92 5.30
N PHE A 251 -23.37 -10.84 4.17
CA PHE A 251 -23.20 -11.96 3.25
C PHE A 251 -22.35 -13.06 3.89
N GLY A 252 -21.17 -12.74 4.42
CA GLY A 252 -20.26 -13.70 5.06
C GLY A 252 -20.91 -14.46 6.21
N GLU A 253 -21.62 -13.74 7.10
CA GLU A 253 -22.30 -14.34 8.26
C GLU A 253 -23.50 -15.22 7.88
N GLY A 254 -24.16 -14.93 6.74
CA GLY A 254 -25.38 -15.61 6.33
C GLY A 254 -25.25 -16.62 5.20
N ARG A 255 -24.10 -16.67 4.49
CA ARG A 255 -23.94 -17.40 3.24
C ARG A 255 -24.15 -18.90 3.38
N ASN A 256 -23.51 -19.54 4.36
CA ASN A 256 -23.54 -21.00 4.54
C ASN A 256 -24.60 -21.49 5.54
N THR A 257 -25.12 -20.58 6.36
CA THR A 257 -25.98 -20.89 7.53
C THR A 257 -27.47 -20.76 7.24
N LEU A 258 -27.86 -20.09 6.14
CA LEU A 258 -29.26 -19.84 5.76
C LEU A 258 -30.07 -19.10 6.84
N ILE A 259 -29.44 -18.12 7.50
CA ILE A 259 -30.12 -17.33 8.55
C ILE A 259 -31.29 -16.49 7.97
N PRO A 260 -32.38 -16.32 8.74
CA PRO A 260 -33.51 -15.48 8.34
C PRO A 260 -33.13 -13.99 8.33
N ASP A 261 -33.94 -13.18 7.62
CA ASP A 261 -33.71 -11.73 7.53
C ASP A 261 -33.72 -11.06 8.91
N GLU A 262 -34.53 -11.54 9.85
CA GLU A 262 -34.53 -11.03 11.23
C GLU A 262 -33.14 -11.12 11.88
N ALA A 263 -32.46 -12.27 11.73
CA ALA A 263 -31.10 -12.45 12.23
C ALA A 263 -30.10 -11.58 11.48
N ARG A 264 -30.20 -11.51 10.14
CA ARG A 264 -29.30 -10.67 9.32
C ARG A 264 -29.43 -9.18 9.68
N ILE A 265 -30.66 -8.71 9.89
CA ILE A 265 -30.95 -7.33 10.32
C ILE A 265 -30.39 -7.07 11.72
N ALA A 266 -30.58 -8.01 12.65
CA ALA A 266 -30.05 -7.92 14.00
C ALA A 266 -28.51 -7.85 14.03
N ILE A 267 -27.81 -8.66 13.23
CA ILE A 267 -26.35 -8.60 13.06
C ILE A 267 -25.91 -7.24 12.51
N GLY A 268 -26.59 -6.73 11.48
CA GLY A 268 -26.28 -5.41 10.92
C GLY A 268 -26.50 -4.28 11.92
N TRP A 269 -27.49 -4.40 12.81
CA TRP A 269 -27.70 -3.48 13.92
C TRP A 269 -26.64 -3.58 15.00
N VAL A 270 -26.12 -4.78 15.32
CA VAL A 270 -24.94 -4.92 16.20
C VAL A 270 -23.77 -4.10 15.67
N ILE A 271 -23.47 -4.21 14.37
CA ILE A 271 -22.39 -3.43 13.73
C ILE A 271 -22.67 -1.93 13.85
N LYS A 272 -23.89 -1.48 13.49
CA LYS A 272 -24.29 -0.07 13.58
C LYS A 272 -24.22 0.46 15.02
N ASN A 273 -24.57 -0.36 16.01
CA ASN A 273 -24.52 0.00 17.43
C ASN A 273 -23.08 0.09 17.95
N ARG A 274 -22.17 -0.75 17.44
CA ARG A 274 -20.73 -0.61 17.70
C ARG A 274 -20.20 0.71 17.12
N VAL A 275 -20.46 1.01 15.85
CA VAL A 275 -20.05 2.27 15.20
C VAL A 275 -20.49 3.52 15.98
N LYS A 276 -21.69 3.48 16.58
CA LYS A 276 -22.24 4.58 17.38
C LYS A 276 -21.68 4.70 18.80
N SER A 277 -20.93 3.71 19.26
CA SER A 277 -20.46 3.62 20.64
C SER A 277 -19.00 4.04 20.77
N ASN A 278 -18.70 4.86 21.78
CA ASN A 278 -17.32 5.29 22.07
C ASN A 278 -16.39 4.13 22.50
N ARG A 279 -16.92 2.93 22.74
CA ARG A 279 -16.15 1.72 23.06
C ARG A 279 -15.50 1.09 21.82
N TRP A 280 -16.02 1.38 20.63
CA TRP A 280 -15.62 0.73 19.38
C TRP A 280 -15.11 1.77 18.38
N PRO A 281 -14.44 1.34 17.30
CA PRO A 281 -14.14 2.23 16.18
C PRO A 281 -15.40 2.90 15.60
N ASN A 282 -15.23 4.06 14.98
CA ASN A 282 -16.34 4.93 14.58
C ASN A 282 -16.70 4.82 13.08
N SER A 283 -16.25 3.76 12.40
CA SER A 283 -16.59 3.45 11.01
C SER A 283 -17.00 1.97 10.86
N TYR A 284 -17.88 1.67 9.90
CA TYR A 284 -18.32 0.30 9.67
C TYR A 284 -17.15 -0.60 9.30
N ARG A 285 -16.25 -0.12 8.43
CA ARG A 285 -15.05 -0.87 8.03
C ARG A 285 -14.21 -1.27 9.23
N GLU A 286 -13.82 -0.33 10.08
CA GLU A 286 -12.94 -0.64 11.22
C GLU A 286 -13.60 -1.56 12.24
N VAL A 287 -14.92 -1.44 12.44
CA VAL A 287 -15.66 -2.39 13.28
C VAL A 287 -15.67 -3.80 12.69
N ILE A 288 -15.86 -3.91 11.37
CA ILE A 288 -15.97 -5.20 10.66
C ILE A 288 -14.62 -5.89 10.53
N THR A 289 -13.54 -5.13 10.29
CA THR A 289 -12.20 -5.68 10.07
C THR A 289 -11.38 -5.85 11.34
N GLN A 290 -11.96 -5.55 12.52
CA GLN A 290 -11.32 -5.88 13.79
C GLN A 290 -11.06 -7.40 13.89
N PRO A 291 -9.85 -7.82 14.31
CA PRO A 291 -9.50 -9.23 14.42
C PRO A 291 -10.55 -10.02 15.21
N PHE A 292 -10.94 -11.17 14.66
CA PHE A 292 -11.87 -12.12 15.28
C PHE A 292 -13.31 -11.62 15.52
N GLN A 293 -13.70 -10.45 15.01
CA GLN A 293 -15.09 -9.97 15.15
C GLN A 293 -16.03 -10.59 14.12
N PHE A 294 -15.57 -10.73 12.87
CA PHE A 294 -16.32 -11.33 11.77
C PHE A 294 -15.42 -12.34 11.07
N SER A 295 -15.73 -13.62 11.25
CA SER A 295 -14.83 -14.74 10.92
C SER A 295 -14.37 -14.72 9.46
N ALA A 296 -15.29 -14.46 8.54
CA ALA A 296 -15.03 -14.37 7.11
C ALA A 296 -14.01 -13.30 6.70
N PHE A 297 -13.66 -12.36 7.58
CA PHE A 297 -12.62 -11.36 7.31
C PHE A 297 -11.23 -11.78 7.82
N ASN A 298 -11.07 -12.95 8.43
CA ASN A 298 -9.74 -13.44 8.80
C ASN A 298 -9.02 -14.06 7.60
N VAL A 299 -7.69 -13.92 7.53
CA VAL A 299 -6.87 -14.38 6.38
C VAL A 299 -6.98 -15.90 6.16
N ASP A 300 -7.11 -16.67 7.24
CA ASP A 300 -7.14 -18.13 7.21
C ASP A 300 -8.57 -18.72 7.12
N ASP A 301 -9.61 -17.88 6.98
CA ASP A 301 -11.00 -18.34 6.93
C ASP A 301 -11.39 -18.78 5.51
N GLU A 302 -12.05 -19.94 5.38
CA GLU A 302 -12.50 -20.46 4.09
C GLU A 302 -13.53 -19.55 3.40
N ASN A 303 -14.27 -18.74 4.16
CA ASN A 303 -15.22 -17.77 3.62
C ASN A 303 -14.57 -16.47 3.13
N ARG A 304 -13.26 -16.26 3.38
CA ARG A 304 -12.54 -15.03 3.03
C ARG A 304 -12.64 -14.69 1.55
N LEU A 305 -12.48 -15.69 0.69
CA LEU A 305 -12.59 -15.53 -0.77
C LEU A 305 -13.96 -15.00 -1.22
N TYR A 306 -15.03 -15.32 -0.48
CA TYR A 306 -16.39 -14.93 -0.81
C TYR A 306 -16.72 -13.53 -0.35
N VAL A 307 -16.19 -13.07 0.79
CA VAL A 307 -16.34 -11.66 1.17
C VAL A 307 -15.41 -10.77 0.35
N GLU A 308 -14.28 -11.26 -0.14
CA GLU A 308 -13.41 -10.54 -1.09
C GLU A 308 -14.06 -10.44 -2.47
N ASN A 309 -14.70 -11.50 -2.95
CA ASN A 309 -15.43 -11.47 -4.22
C ASN A 309 -16.75 -12.25 -4.10
N PRO A 310 -17.85 -11.57 -3.73
CA PRO A 310 -19.17 -12.21 -3.60
C PRO A 310 -19.68 -12.88 -4.87
N LEU A 311 -19.17 -12.47 -6.04
CA LEU A 311 -19.52 -13.06 -7.35
C LEU A 311 -18.54 -14.15 -7.80
N HIS A 312 -17.59 -14.56 -6.95
CA HIS A 312 -16.50 -15.48 -7.32
C HIS A 312 -16.98 -16.81 -7.92
N THR A 313 -18.03 -17.41 -7.36
CA THR A 313 -18.55 -18.71 -7.82
C THR A 313 -19.32 -18.62 -9.13
N GLY A 314 -19.83 -17.43 -9.46
CA GLY A 314 -20.75 -17.23 -10.58
C GLY A 314 -22.09 -17.96 -10.45
N ASN A 315 -22.39 -18.62 -9.32
CA ASN A 315 -23.66 -19.33 -9.16
C ASN A 315 -24.80 -18.36 -8.77
N ALA A 316 -26.04 -18.72 -9.12
CA ALA A 316 -27.19 -17.85 -8.90
C ALA A 316 -27.53 -17.66 -7.40
N ILE A 317 -27.22 -18.65 -6.55
CA ILE A 317 -27.56 -18.61 -5.12
C ILE A 317 -26.72 -17.56 -4.40
N ASP A 318 -25.40 -17.58 -4.61
CA ASP A 318 -24.47 -16.59 -4.04
C ASP A 318 -24.76 -15.19 -4.59
N GLN A 319 -25.08 -15.06 -5.89
CA GLN A 319 -25.46 -13.79 -6.50
C GLN A 319 -26.68 -13.14 -5.85
N GLU A 320 -27.75 -13.93 -5.63
CA GLU A 320 -28.97 -13.42 -5.02
C GLU A 320 -28.79 -13.15 -3.52
N ALA A 321 -28.05 -14.00 -2.81
CA ALA A 321 -27.68 -13.76 -1.41
C ALA A 321 -26.84 -12.48 -1.25
N TRP A 322 -25.89 -12.21 -2.15
CA TRP A 322 -25.10 -10.98 -2.17
C TRP A 322 -25.96 -9.74 -2.39
N LYS A 323 -26.81 -9.72 -3.42
CA LYS A 323 -27.71 -8.60 -3.69
C LYS A 323 -28.68 -8.34 -2.54
N HIS A 324 -29.17 -9.42 -1.91
CA HIS A 324 -30.06 -9.33 -0.76
C HIS A 324 -29.36 -8.76 0.48
N ALA A 325 -28.12 -9.20 0.75
CA ALA A 325 -27.29 -8.62 1.80
C ALA A 325 -27.00 -7.13 1.56
N TYR A 326 -26.70 -6.74 0.31
CA TYR A 326 -26.52 -5.35 -0.09
C TYR A 326 -27.77 -4.50 0.16
N LYS A 327 -28.94 -5.00 -0.25
CA LYS A 327 -30.21 -4.33 0.02
C LYS A 327 -30.44 -4.11 1.51
N ILE A 328 -30.30 -5.16 2.34
CA ILE A 328 -30.50 -5.04 3.80
C ILE A 328 -29.49 -4.05 4.41
N ALA A 329 -28.23 -4.08 3.98
CA ALA A 329 -27.20 -3.15 4.43
C ALA A 329 -27.60 -1.69 4.18
N GLY A 330 -28.05 -1.37 2.96
CA GLY A 330 -28.55 -0.04 2.60
C GLY A 330 -29.71 0.41 3.48
N GLN A 331 -30.70 -0.46 3.66
CA GLN A 331 -31.87 -0.16 4.50
C GLN A 331 -31.48 0.09 5.97
N ILE A 332 -30.51 -0.66 6.51
CA ILE A 332 -29.98 -0.43 7.86
C ILE A 332 -29.27 0.91 7.93
N ILE A 333 -28.38 1.23 6.98
CA ILE A 333 -27.63 2.49 6.97
C ILE A 333 -28.59 3.69 6.90
N ASN A 334 -29.55 3.65 5.98
CA ASN A 334 -30.56 4.69 5.77
C ASN A 334 -31.58 4.80 6.91
N GLY A 335 -31.59 3.85 7.85
CA GLY A 335 -32.52 3.86 9.00
C GLY A 335 -33.94 3.46 8.65
N GLU A 336 -34.13 2.72 7.54
CA GLU A 336 -35.43 2.21 7.08
C GLU A 336 -35.88 0.99 7.89
N LEU A 337 -34.93 0.21 8.42
CA LEU A 337 -35.18 -0.94 9.28
C LEU A 337 -34.88 -0.56 10.74
N PRO A 338 -35.85 -0.61 11.67
CA PRO A 338 -35.63 -0.28 13.08
C PRO A 338 -34.72 -1.31 13.77
N ASP A 339 -34.11 -0.94 14.90
CA ASP A 339 -33.25 -1.84 15.68
C ASP A 339 -34.07 -2.89 16.44
N PRO A 340 -34.04 -4.19 16.03
CA PRO A 340 -34.77 -5.23 16.75
C PRO A 340 -34.02 -5.67 18.02
N THR A 341 -32.74 -5.32 18.15
CA THR A 341 -31.84 -5.82 19.20
C THR A 341 -31.82 -4.98 20.46
N GLN A 342 -32.54 -3.85 20.47
CA GLN A 342 -32.60 -2.91 21.60
C GLN A 342 -31.22 -2.36 22.03
N GLY A 343 -30.32 -2.14 21.06
CA GLY A 343 -28.98 -1.63 21.30
C GLY A 343 -27.94 -2.72 21.56
N ALA A 344 -28.15 -3.96 21.11
CA ALA A 344 -27.15 -5.01 21.24
C ALA A 344 -25.85 -4.63 20.51
N ASN A 345 -24.73 -5.05 21.07
CA ASN A 345 -23.39 -4.85 20.53
C ASN A 345 -22.56 -6.16 20.52
N HIS A 346 -23.13 -7.27 20.98
CA HIS A 346 -22.57 -8.60 20.89
C HIS A 346 -23.65 -9.58 20.41
N TYR A 347 -23.24 -10.63 19.70
CA TYR A 347 -24.08 -11.77 19.39
C TYR A 347 -23.25 -13.04 19.33
N TYR A 348 -23.90 -14.19 19.50
CA TYR A 348 -23.31 -15.49 19.17
C TYR A 348 -24.40 -16.46 18.72
N ASP A 349 -23.99 -17.47 17.97
CA ASP A 349 -24.82 -18.57 17.49
C ASP A 349 -24.57 -19.82 18.35
N ASP A 350 -25.60 -20.55 18.76
CA ASP A 350 -25.46 -21.75 19.60
C ASP A 350 -24.90 -22.98 18.89
N SER A 351 -24.56 -22.87 17.61
CA SER A 351 -23.68 -23.83 16.92
C SER A 351 -22.24 -23.83 17.47
N ILE A 352 -21.85 -22.82 18.25
CA ILE A 352 -20.58 -22.78 18.99
C ILE A 352 -20.81 -22.83 20.52
N ALA A 353 -19.74 -23.09 21.26
CA ALA A 353 -19.78 -23.05 22.72
C ALA A 353 -20.11 -21.64 23.24
N THR A 354 -20.98 -21.55 24.25
CA THR A 354 -21.38 -20.28 24.87
C THR A 354 -20.13 -19.49 25.32
N PRO A 355 -19.91 -18.29 24.74
CA PRO A 355 -18.78 -17.44 25.12
C PRO A 355 -18.85 -17.00 26.58
N ASP A 356 -17.70 -16.77 27.20
CA ASP A 356 -17.64 -16.38 28.62
C ASP A 356 -18.42 -15.09 28.92
N TRP A 357 -18.39 -14.13 28.00
CA TRP A 357 -19.12 -12.87 28.13
C TRP A 357 -20.65 -13.02 28.08
N ALA A 358 -21.17 -14.15 27.57
CA ALA A 358 -22.60 -14.41 27.50
C ALA A 358 -23.11 -15.16 28.76
N LYS A 359 -22.22 -15.74 29.57
CA LYS A 359 -22.60 -16.58 30.71
C LYS A 359 -23.22 -15.74 31.81
N GLY A 360 -24.48 -16.01 32.13
CA GLY A 360 -25.24 -15.29 33.16
C GLY A 360 -25.88 -13.99 32.68
N GLU A 361 -25.61 -13.57 31.44
CA GLU A 361 -26.24 -12.42 30.81
C GLU A 361 -27.59 -12.81 30.18
N THR A 362 -28.52 -11.85 30.10
CA THR A 362 -29.83 -12.07 29.45
C THR A 362 -29.81 -11.46 28.04
N PRO A 363 -30.09 -12.24 26.98
CA PRO A 363 -30.15 -11.69 25.63
C PRO A 363 -31.31 -10.70 25.48
N THR A 364 -31.09 -9.65 24.70
CA THR A 364 -32.13 -8.66 24.35
C THR A 364 -33.01 -9.12 23.20
N LEU A 365 -32.49 -10.05 22.38
CA LEU A 365 -33.19 -10.71 21.27
C LEU A 365 -32.61 -12.13 21.10
N SER A 366 -33.49 -13.08 20.77
CA SER A 366 -33.11 -14.44 20.35
C SER A 366 -33.83 -14.76 19.05
N VAL A 367 -33.09 -15.22 18.04
CA VAL A 367 -33.64 -15.56 16.72
C VAL A 367 -33.38 -17.03 16.43
N ASN A 368 -34.46 -17.80 16.32
CA ASN A 368 -34.39 -19.22 15.98
C ASN A 368 -34.30 -19.41 14.47
N TYR A 369 -33.51 -20.37 14.02
CA TYR A 369 -33.42 -20.76 12.61
C TYR A 369 -33.06 -22.23 12.44
N LYS A 370 -33.23 -22.73 11.21
CA LYS A 370 -32.83 -24.07 10.82
C LYS A 370 -31.67 -23.97 9.82
N ASN A 371 -30.53 -24.56 10.16
CA ASN A 371 -29.33 -24.49 9.31
C ASN A 371 -29.45 -25.42 8.08
N ALA A 372 -28.42 -25.41 7.22
CA ALA A 372 -28.38 -26.25 6.01
C ALA A 372 -28.43 -27.77 6.28
N LEU A 373 -28.09 -28.22 7.49
CA LEU A 373 -28.18 -29.62 7.91
C LEU A 373 -29.54 -29.98 8.52
N GLY A 374 -30.46 -29.01 8.62
CA GLY A 374 -31.77 -29.21 9.23
C GLY A 374 -31.78 -29.13 10.76
N THR A 375 -30.67 -28.71 11.39
CA THR A 375 -30.55 -28.52 12.84
C THR A 375 -31.16 -27.19 13.25
N ASP A 376 -31.96 -27.21 14.31
CA ASP A 376 -32.49 -25.98 14.93
C ASP A 376 -31.38 -25.34 15.77
N ASN A 377 -31.14 -24.04 15.52
CA ASN A 377 -30.13 -23.22 16.19
C ASN A 377 -30.75 -21.87 16.57
N THR A 378 -30.10 -21.16 17.49
CA THR A 378 -30.51 -19.86 18.01
C THR A 378 -29.34 -18.89 17.98
N ILE A 379 -29.60 -17.69 17.46
CA ILE A 379 -28.67 -16.56 17.57
C ILE A 379 -29.14 -15.67 18.71
N PHE A 380 -28.26 -15.43 19.67
CA PHE A 380 -28.52 -14.60 20.84
C PHE A 380 -27.82 -13.26 20.71
N PHE A 381 -28.53 -12.17 21.01
CA PHE A 381 -28.02 -10.79 20.93
C PHE A 381 -27.99 -10.14 22.31
N TYR A 382 -26.91 -9.44 22.64
CA TYR A 382 -26.65 -8.88 23.96
C TYR A 382 -26.19 -7.43 23.90
N LYS A 383 -26.60 -6.65 24.91
CA LYS A 383 -26.16 -5.28 25.13
C LYS A 383 -25.24 -5.23 26.36
N LEU A 384 -23.93 -5.12 26.12
CA LEU A 384 -22.87 -5.21 27.13
C LEU A 384 -21.94 -3.99 27.19
#